data_AF-A0A7S3EYD0-F1
#
_entry.id   AF-A0A7S3EYD0-F1
#
_cell.length_a   1.000
_cell.length_b   1.000
_cell.length_c   1.000
_cell.angle_alpha   90.00
_cell.angle_beta   90.00
_cell.angle_gamma   90.00
#
_symmetry.space_group_name_H-M   'P 1'
#
loop_
_entity.id
_entity.type
_entity.pdbx_description
1 polymer ?
#
loop_
_entity_poly.entity_id
_entity_poly.type
_entity_poly.pdbx_seq_one_letter_code
_entity_poly.pdbx_strand_id
1 'polypeptide(L)'
;MVAESPAVAAAEAAAAAERAAEEAAWAEGGKKGNKKKESDAEKKEAKASRKAEADEQLRQEEADMSTPRSGKKKDKGGGKTKLTQAEIAAKAMAAIKAKEKEEKQRKIDIAKSGGDDYIGVLMANDNKTEGINASGMDEALAALSVGEGSGSGGKVNLKAAYLAFEERELVRLKEEKPGLKLSQYKELAHKNWQKSSENPSNQGPP
;
A
#
# COMPACT_ATOMS: atom_id res chain seq x y z
N MET A 1 -50.47 -0.42 -68.59
CA MET A 1 -49.81 -1.45 -67.77
C MET A 1 -48.36 -1.51 -68.21
N VAL A 2 -47.49 -0.74 -67.54
CA VAL A 2 -46.04 -0.80 -67.82
C VAL A 2 -45.52 -2.01 -67.07
N ALA A 3 -45.17 -3.06 -67.82
CA ALA A 3 -44.53 -4.24 -67.26
C ALA A 3 -43.13 -3.84 -66.76
N GLU A 4 -42.97 -3.71 -65.44
CA GLU A 4 -41.65 -3.68 -64.82
C GLU A 4 -40.90 -4.94 -65.25
N SER A 5 -39.88 -4.71 -66.08
CA SER A 5 -39.12 -5.78 -66.69
C SER A 5 -38.31 -6.51 -65.61
N PRO A 6 -38.10 -7.84 -65.71
CA PRO A 6 -37.38 -8.65 -64.72
C PRO A 6 -35.94 -8.16 -64.45
N ALA A 7 -35.38 -7.35 -65.36
CA ALA A 7 -34.09 -6.69 -65.19
C ALA A 7 -34.09 -5.62 -64.08
N VAL A 8 -35.21 -4.91 -63.87
CA VAL A 8 -35.31 -3.85 -62.84
C VAL A 8 -35.40 -4.48 -61.45
N ALA A 9 -36.20 -5.55 -61.31
CA ALA A 9 -36.28 -6.34 -60.07
C ALA A 9 -34.94 -7.02 -59.71
N ALA A 10 -34.19 -7.51 -60.70
CA ALA A 10 -32.87 -8.08 -60.47
C ALA A 10 -31.83 -7.03 -60.05
N ALA A 11 -31.90 -5.81 -60.62
CA ALA A 11 -31.03 -4.71 -60.22
C ALA A 11 -31.34 -4.21 -58.80
N GLU A 12 -32.61 -4.17 -58.41
CA GLU A 12 -33.02 -3.78 -57.06
C GLU A 12 -32.63 -4.84 -56.01
N ALA A 13 -32.72 -6.13 -56.36
CA ALA A 13 -32.24 -7.22 -55.51
C ALA A 13 -30.70 -7.20 -55.34
N ALA A 14 -29.96 -6.88 -56.41
CA ALA A 14 -28.50 -6.72 -56.33
C ALA A 14 -28.12 -5.50 -55.46
N ALA A 15 -28.81 -4.37 -55.61
CA ALA A 15 -28.60 -3.18 -54.80
C ALA A 15 -28.99 -3.39 -53.33
N ALA A 16 -30.02 -4.21 -53.05
CA ALA A 16 -30.38 -4.60 -51.70
C ALA A 16 -29.34 -5.55 -51.08
N ALA A 17 -28.79 -6.49 -51.86
CA ALA A 17 -27.71 -7.36 -51.41
C ALA A 17 -26.41 -6.61 -51.12
N GLU A 18 -26.06 -5.61 -51.94
CA GLU A 18 -24.89 -4.75 -51.72
C GLU A 18 -25.07 -3.87 -50.47
N ARG A 19 -26.24 -3.25 -50.28
CA ARG A 19 -26.54 -2.50 -49.05
C ARG A 19 -26.53 -3.39 -47.81
N ALA A 20 -27.06 -4.61 -47.89
CA ALA A 20 -27.03 -5.56 -46.77
C ALA A 20 -25.61 -6.03 -46.44
N ALA A 21 -24.75 -6.22 -47.44
CA ALA A 21 -23.34 -6.55 -47.25
C ALA A 21 -22.56 -5.38 -46.65
N GLU A 22 -22.84 -4.15 -47.09
CA GLU A 22 -22.25 -2.95 -46.53
C GLU A 22 -22.70 -2.77 -45.07
N GLU A 23 -24.01 -2.85 -44.77
CA GLU A 23 -24.53 -2.76 -43.40
C GLU A 23 -23.94 -3.83 -42.47
N ALA A 24 -23.74 -5.06 -42.95
CA ALA A 24 -23.07 -6.12 -42.21
C ALA A 24 -21.59 -5.79 -41.92
N ALA A 25 -20.87 -5.22 -42.89
CA ALA A 25 -19.48 -4.79 -42.72
C ALA A 25 -19.36 -3.63 -41.70
N TRP A 26 -20.31 -2.70 -41.70
CA TRP A 26 -20.38 -1.63 -40.70
C TRP A 26 -20.80 -2.14 -39.30
N ALA A 27 -21.64 -3.19 -39.23
CA ALA A 27 -22.04 -3.81 -37.97
C ALA A 27 -20.93 -4.65 -37.31
N GLU A 28 -20.01 -5.24 -38.09
CA GLU A 28 -18.89 -6.02 -37.57
C GLU A 28 -17.88 -5.15 -36.79
N GLY A 29 -17.70 -3.89 -37.18
CA GLY A 29 -16.91 -2.90 -36.42
C GLY A 29 -17.49 -2.53 -35.05
N GLY A 30 -18.82 -2.65 -34.86
CA GLY A 30 -19.52 -2.30 -33.63
C GLY A 30 -19.56 -3.39 -32.55
N LYS A 31 -19.30 -4.66 -32.90
CA LYS A 31 -19.46 -5.82 -32.00
C LYS A 31 -18.53 -5.82 -30.78
N LYS A 32 -17.36 -5.17 -30.84
CA LYS A 32 -16.46 -5.01 -29.67
C LYS A 32 -16.99 -4.03 -28.63
N GLY A 33 -17.81 -3.05 -29.03
CA GLY A 33 -18.42 -2.09 -28.11
C GLY A 33 -19.57 -2.69 -27.31
N ASN A 34 -20.40 -3.54 -27.93
CA ASN A 34 -21.56 -4.14 -27.27
C ASN A 34 -21.18 -5.23 -26.26
N LYS A 35 -20.20 -6.08 -26.60
CA LYS A 35 -19.69 -7.12 -25.68
C LYS A 35 -19.06 -6.55 -24.40
N LYS A 36 -18.48 -5.34 -24.49
CA LYS A 36 -17.94 -4.62 -23.33
C LYS A 36 -19.05 -4.04 -22.45
N LYS A 37 -20.13 -3.50 -23.03
CA LYS A 37 -21.29 -2.98 -22.29
C LYS A 37 -22.10 -4.09 -21.60
N GLU A 38 -22.28 -5.23 -22.26
CA GLU A 38 -22.99 -6.38 -21.68
C GLU A 38 -22.20 -6.99 -20.51
N SER A 39 -20.87 -7.12 -20.63
CA SER A 39 -20.02 -7.60 -19.54
C SER A 39 -19.90 -6.62 -18.35
N ASP A 40 -20.08 -5.31 -18.57
CA ASP A 40 -20.08 -4.31 -17.49
C ASP A 40 -21.43 -4.27 -16.76
N ALA A 41 -22.53 -4.48 -17.49
CA ALA A 41 -23.86 -4.63 -16.93
C ALA A 41 -23.95 -5.90 -16.07
N GLU A 42 -23.48 -7.05 -16.58
CA GLU A 42 -23.50 -8.32 -15.86
C GLU A 42 -22.59 -8.31 -14.61
N LYS A 43 -21.44 -7.62 -14.67
CA LYS A 43 -20.59 -7.41 -13.49
C LYS A 43 -21.19 -6.47 -12.45
N LYS A 44 -21.99 -5.49 -12.86
CA LYS A 44 -22.71 -4.60 -11.91
C LYS A 44 -23.86 -5.34 -11.24
N GLU A 45 -24.57 -6.17 -11.98
CA GLU A 45 -25.68 -6.95 -11.47
C GLU A 45 -25.20 -8.07 -10.53
N ALA A 46 -24.09 -8.75 -10.86
CA ALA A 46 -23.44 -9.70 -9.96
C ALA A 46 -22.83 -9.05 -8.70
N LYS A 47 -22.41 -7.79 -8.77
CA LYS A 47 -21.98 -7.02 -7.58
C LYS A 47 -23.16 -6.56 -6.74
N ALA A 48 -24.28 -6.21 -7.37
CA ALA A 48 -25.50 -5.84 -6.68
C ALA A 48 -26.09 -7.04 -5.92
N SER A 49 -26.12 -8.23 -6.53
CA SER A 49 -26.59 -9.45 -5.85
C SER A 49 -25.66 -9.88 -4.71
N ARG A 50 -24.33 -9.86 -4.91
CA ARG A 50 -23.36 -10.14 -3.83
C ARG A 50 -23.44 -9.13 -2.69
N LYS A 51 -23.73 -7.86 -3.00
CA LYS A 51 -23.89 -6.82 -1.99
C LYS A 51 -25.21 -6.98 -1.21
N ALA A 52 -26.28 -7.38 -1.87
CA ALA A 52 -27.55 -7.68 -1.21
C ALA A 52 -27.43 -8.89 -0.28
N GLU A 53 -26.71 -9.93 -0.71
CA GLU A 53 -26.47 -11.13 0.11
C GLU A 53 -25.57 -10.83 1.32
N ALA A 54 -24.55 -9.97 1.16
CA ALA A 54 -23.70 -9.53 2.26
C ALA A 54 -24.42 -8.61 3.26
N ASP A 55 -25.34 -7.75 2.79
CA ASP A 55 -26.16 -6.88 3.64
C ASP A 55 -27.17 -7.72 4.47
N GLU A 56 -27.76 -8.74 3.86
CA GLU A 56 -28.64 -9.70 4.56
C GLU A 56 -27.86 -10.52 5.60
N GLN A 57 -26.64 -10.97 5.28
CA GLN A 57 -25.77 -11.64 6.27
C GLN A 57 -25.42 -10.71 7.44
N LEU A 58 -25.05 -9.47 7.17
CA LEU A 58 -24.72 -8.50 8.21
C LEU A 58 -25.94 -8.17 9.09
N ARG A 59 -27.13 -8.12 8.50
CA ARG A 59 -28.40 -7.94 9.20
C ARG A 59 -28.75 -9.15 10.09
N GLN A 60 -28.47 -10.37 9.65
CA GLN A 60 -28.63 -11.58 10.47
C GLN A 60 -27.64 -11.59 11.64
N GLU A 61 -26.38 -11.23 11.40
CA GLU A 61 -25.37 -11.07 12.45
C GLU A 61 -25.76 -9.98 13.47
N GLU A 62 -26.33 -8.85 13.02
CA GLU A 62 -26.87 -7.82 13.92
C GLU A 62 -28.09 -8.32 14.72
N ALA A 63 -28.96 -9.13 14.11
CA ALA A 63 -30.10 -9.72 14.80
C ALA A 63 -29.63 -10.70 15.90
N ASP A 64 -28.66 -11.56 15.61
CA ASP A 64 -28.09 -12.51 16.58
C ASP A 64 -27.35 -11.80 17.72
N MET A 65 -26.67 -10.68 17.42
CA MET A 65 -26.02 -9.82 18.41
C MET A 65 -27.01 -9.00 19.24
N SER A 66 -28.22 -8.75 18.72
CA SER A 66 -29.27 -8.01 19.43
C SER A 66 -30.09 -8.86 20.40
N THR A 67 -30.01 -10.19 20.33
CA THR A 67 -30.63 -11.08 21.31
C THR A 67 -29.87 -11.07 22.65
N PRO A 68 -30.42 -10.49 23.72
CA PRO A 68 -29.71 -10.37 24.98
C PRO A 68 -29.69 -11.72 25.70
N ARG A 69 -28.54 -12.39 25.72
CA ARG A 69 -28.30 -13.55 26.58
C ARG A 69 -28.34 -13.08 28.05
N SER A 70 -29.44 -13.39 28.73
CA SER A 70 -29.68 -13.07 30.13
C SER A 70 -28.64 -13.77 31.03
N GLY A 71 -27.92 -12.99 31.85
CA GLY A 71 -26.83 -13.55 32.68
C GLY A 71 -26.08 -12.58 33.58
N LYS A 72 -26.77 -12.08 34.63
CA LYS A 72 -26.31 -11.80 36.01
C LYS A 72 -24.93 -11.12 36.30
N LYS A 73 -25.05 -9.91 36.91
CA LYS A 73 -24.26 -9.24 37.99
C LYS A 73 -22.76 -8.89 37.85
N LYS A 74 -22.55 -7.57 37.88
CA LYS A 74 -21.81 -6.75 38.88
C LYS A 74 -20.29 -6.97 39.02
N ASP A 75 -19.51 -5.99 38.53
CA ASP A 75 -18.47 -5.36 39.34
C ASP A 75 -18.18 -3.91 38.90
N LYS A 76 -17.66 -3.13 39.84
CA LYS A 76 -17.56 -1.68 39.91
C LYS A 76 -16.09 -1.31 39.74
N GLY A 77 -15.68 -0.76 38.59
CA GLY A 77 -14.30 -0.29 38.46
C GLY A 77 -13.93 0.30 37.10
N GLY A 78 -13.52 1.58 37.12
CA GLY A 78 -12.72 2.19 36.06
C GLY A 78 -13.51 2.67 34.84
N GLY A 79 -13.85 3.96 34.83
CA GLY A 79 -14.40 4.64 33.66
C GLY A 79 -13.44 4.60 32.48
N LYS A 80 -13.55 3.55 31.68
CA LYS A 80 -13.18 3.56 30.26
C LYS A 80 -14.49 3.83 29.55
N THR A 81 -14.64 5.00 28.94
CA THR A 81 -15.77 5.32 28.06
C THR A 81 -15.86 4.20 27.03
N LYS A 82 -16.87 3.33 27.17
CA LYS A 82 -17.15 2.27 26.23
C LYS A 82 -17.59 2.98 24.95
N LEU A 83 -16.68 3.15 24.01
CA LEU A 83 -17.02 3.59 22.66
C LEU A 83 -18.13 2.66 22.18
N THR A 84 -19.27 3.25 21.85
CA THR A 84 -20.41 2.49 21.37
C THR A 84 -20.04 1.82 20.04
N GLN A 85 -20.62 0.67 19.72
CA GLN A 85 -20.34 -0.03 18.45
C GLN A 85 -20.51 0.90 17.23
N ALA A 86 -21.50 1.81 17.31
CA ALA A 86 -21.70 2.87 16.33
C ALA A 86 -20.52 3.85 16.20
N GLU A 87 -19.90 4.27 17.32
CA GLU A 87 -18.69 5.13 17.28
C GLU A 87 -17.47 4.41 16.74
N ILE A 88 -17.31 3.11 17.02
CA ILE A 88 -16.23 2.30 16.48
C ILE A 88 -16.38 2.16 14.96
N ALA A 89 -17.60 1.89 14.48
CA ALA A 89 -17.92 1.82 13.06
C ALA A 89 -17.71 3.19 12.37
N ALA A 90 -18.17 4.28 12.98
CA ALA A 90 -17.98 5.64 12.46
C ALA A 90 -16.48 6.02 12.37
N LYS A 91 -15.69 5.65 13.39
CA LYS A 91 -14.24 5.90 13.40
C LYS A 91 -13.50 5.04 12.37
N ALA A 92 -13.92 3.78 12.18
CA ALA A 92 -13.37 2.91 11.15
C ALA A 92 -13.68 3.45 9.74
N MET A 93 -14.93 3.86 9.47
CA MET A 93 -15.35 4.51 8.22
C MET A 93 -14.57 5.81 7.97
N ALA A 94 -14.39 6.64 9.00
CA ALA A 94 -13.60 7.87 8.91
C ALA A 94 -12.13 7.59 8.58
N ALA A 95 -11.54 6.54 9.18
CA ALA A 95 -10.17 6.13 8.89
C ALA A 95 -9.99 5.60 7.46
N ILE A 96 -10.96 4.82 6.95
CA ILE A 96 -10.95 4.36 5.55
C ILE A 96 -11.07 5.55 4.60
N LYS A 97 -11.99 6.48 4.87
CA LYS A 97 -12.17 7.69 4.05
C LYS A 97 -10.95 8.60 4.08
N ALA A 98 -10.25 8.68 5.22
CA ALA A 98 -8.99 9.40 5.34
C ALA A 98 -7.88 8.77 4.49
N LYS A 99 -7.72 7.44 4.53
CA LYS A 99 -6.77 6.71 3.69
C LYS A 99 -7.08 6.85 2.21
N GLU A 100 -8.35 6.79 1.81
CA GLU A 100 -8.75 6.98 0.42
C GLU A 100 -8.45 8.41 -0.07
N LYS A 101 -8.64 9.42 0.79
CA LYS A 101 -8.28 10.81 0.49
C LYS A 101 -6.77 10.99 0.37
N GLU A 102 -6.00 10.37 1.26
CA GLU A 102 -4.53 10.36 1.21
C GLU A 102 -4.01 9.68 -0.05
N GLU A 103 -4.58 8.53 -0.44
CA GLU A 103 -4.20 7.83 -1.66
C GLU A 103 -4.54 8.63 -2.93
N LYS A 104 -5.70 9.31 -2.96
CA LYS A 104 -6.06 10.24 -4.03
C LYS A 104 -5.10 11.43 -4.09
N GLN A 105 -4.73 11.98 -2.93
CA GLN A 105 -3.77 13.07 -2.85
C GLN A 105 -2.40 12.61 -3.37
N ARG A 106 -1.93 11.44 -2.93
CA ARG A 106 -0.68 10.83 -3.40
C ARG A 106 -0.70 10.60 -4.92
N LYS A 107 -1.82 10.12 -5.47
CA LYS A 107 -1.99 9.95 -6.93
C LYS A 107 -1.96 11.29 -7.69
N ILE A 108 -2.55 12.34 -7.12
CA ILE A 108 -2.49 13.70 -7.69
C ILE A 108 -1.05 14.22 -7.64
N ASP A 109 -0.35 13.99 -6.54
CA ASP A 109 1.03 14.45 -6.37
C ASP A 109 2.00 13.69 -7.30
N ILE A 110 1.79 12.38 -7.51
CA ILE A 110 2.52 11.57 -8.51
C ILE A 110 2.21 12.03 -9.95
N ALA A 111 0.96 12.38 -10.23
CA ALA A 111 0.59 12.91 -11.55
C ALA A 111 1.24 14.29 -11.81
N LYS A 112 1.36 15.13 -10.76
CA LYS A 112 2.04 16.43 -10.84
C LYS A 112 3.56 16.29 -10.96
N SER A 113 4.17 15.24 -10.40
CA SER A 113 5.62 14.98 -10.51
C SER A 113 6.05 14.37 -11.86
N GLY A 114 5.11 14.19 -12.80
CA GLY A 114 5.42 13.66 -14.14
C GLY A 114 5.43 12.13 -14.23
N GLY A 115 4.78 11.43 -13.29
CA GLY A 115 4.63 9.98 -13.32
C GLY A 115 5.79 9.20 -12.72
N ASP A 116 6.76 9.89 -12.11
CA ASP A 116 7.80 9.24 -11.31
C ASP A 116 7.22 8.96 -9.92
N ASP A 117 6.84 7.71 -9.70
CA ASP A 117 6.35 7.14 -8.44
C ASP A 117 7.45 7.00 -7.37
N TYR A 118 8.68 7.40 -7.72
CA TYR A 118 9.80 7.61 -6.80
C TYR A 118 9.60 8.88 -5.96
N ILE A 119 8.64 8.83 -5.04
CA ILE A 119 8.76 9.54 -3.75
C ILE A 119 9.62 8.65 -2.83
N GLY A 120 10.76 8.19 -3.35
CA GLY A 120 11.86 7.84 -2.47
C GLY A 120 12.27 9.16 -1.84
N VAL A 121 12.37 9.18 -0.52
CA VAL A 121 13.17 10.19 0.15
C VAL A 121 14.46 10.29 -0.66
N LEU A 122 14.65 11.39 -1.40
CA LEU A 122 15.96 11.75 -1.92
C LEU A 122 16.80 12.01 -0.66
N MET A 123 17.24 10.94 -0.01
CA MET A 123 18.41 11.05 0.84
C MET A 123 19.47 11.53 -0.11
N ALA A 124 20.04 12.69 0.22
CA ALA A 124 21.21 13.19 -0.48
C ALA A 124 22.17 12.01 -0.61
N ASN A 125 22.65 11.76 -1.81
CA ASN A 125 23.65 10.71 -1.99
C ASN A 125 24.89 11.21 -1.25
N ASP A 126 25.10 10.73 -0.02
CA ASP A 126 26.25 11.10 0.81
C ASP A 126 27.58 10.66 0.17
N ASN A 127 27.54 9.77 -0.84
CA ASN A 127 28.70 9.42 -1.66
C ASN A 127 28.93 10.39 -2.84
N LYS A 128 28.06 11.39 -3.03
CA LYS A 128 28.32 12.48 -3.96
C LYS A 128 29.21 13.49 -3.25
N THR A 129 30.48 13.13 -3.10
CA THR A 129 31.52 14.10 -2.80
C THR A 129 31.45 15.18 -3.85
N GLU A 130 31.19 16.42 -3.45
CA GLU A 130 31.38 17.58 -4.33
C GLU A 130 32.77 17.42 -4.98
N GLY A 131 32.82 17.50 -6.31
CA GLY A 131 34.02 17.14 -7.07
C GLY A 131 35.25 17.80 -6.47
N ILE A 132 36.23 16.99 -6.07
CA ILE A 132 37.49 17.47 -5.49
C ILE A 132 38.15 18.39 -6.50
N ASN A 133 38.17 19.70 -6.21
CA ASN A 133 38.75 20.71 -7.07
C ASN A 133 40.20 20.96 -6.64
N ALA A 134 41.10 20.06 -6.99
CA ALA A 134 42.53 20.21 -6.72
C ALA A 134 43.19 20.98 -7.87
N SER A 135 43.62 22.22 -7.61
CA SER A 135 44.26 23.09 -8.62
C SER A 135 45.80 23.10 -8.52
N GLY A 136 46.40 22.07 -7.91
CA GLY A 136 47.85 21.94 -7.74
C GLY A 136 48.29 20.52 -7.34
N MET A 137 49.58 20.20 -7.54
CA MET A 137 50.15 18.86 -7.28
C MET A 137 50.03 18.45 -5.80
N ASP A 138 50.35 19.36 -4.88
CA ASP A 138 50.28 19.09 -3.43
C ASP A 138 48.84 18.87 -2.96
N GLU A 139 47.88 19.60 -3.54
CA GLU A 139 46.46 19.47 -3.22
C GLU A 139 45.85 18.20 -3.83
N ALA A 140 46.33 17.77 -4.99
CA ALA A 140 45.97 16.48 -5.59
C ALA A 140 46.52 15.30 -4.78
N LEU A 141 47.74 15.41 -4.25
CA LEU A 141 48.33 14.42 -3.35
C LEU A 141 47.57 14.34 -2.02
N ALA A 142 47.21 15.48 -1.44
CA ALA A 142 46.40 15.53 -0.22
C ALA A 142 45.00 14.92 -0.42
N ALA A 143 44.36 15.20 -1.56
CA ALA A 143 43.06 14.62 -1.88
C ALA A 143 43.10 13.11 -2.17
N LEU A 144 44.22 12.60 -2.68
CA LEU A 144 44.43 11.17 -2.92
C LEU A 144 44.91 10.42 -1.67
N SER A 145 45.36 11.14 -0.63
CA SER A 145 45.81 10.59 0.65
C SER A 145 44.62 10.04 1.44
N VAL A 146 44.14 8.88 1.02
CA VAL A 146 43.03 8.13 1.63
C VAL A 146 43.54 7.42 2.91
N GLY A 147 43.87 8.21 3.93
CA GLY A 147 44.37 7.67 5.19
C GLY A 147 45.16 8.68 6.01
N GLU A 148 44.45 9.54 6.74
CA GLU A 148 44.85 10.03 8.08
C GLU A 148 43.77 10.95 8.72
N GLY A 149 42.62 11.25 8.08
CA GLY A 149 41.76 12.30 8.65
C GLY A 149 40.28 12.33 8.32
N SER A 150 39.68 11.27 7.76
CA SER A 150 38.22 11.23 7.59
C SER A 150 37.56 10.54 8.78
N GLY A 151 37.09 11.37 9.70
CA GLY A 151 36.58 10.95 11.00
C GLY A 151 35.36 10.04 10.92
N SER A 152 35.39 8.97 11.70
CA SER A 152 34.17 8.41 12.29
C SER A 152 33.91 9.06 13.66
N GLY A 153 33.95 10.39 13.72
CA GLY A 153 33.34 11.20 14.77
C GLY A 153 31.83 11.40 14.54
N GLY A 154 31.25 10.65 13.61
CA GLY A 154 29.80 10.54 13.47
C GLY A 154 29.26 9.92 14.76
N LYS A 155 28.42 10.68 15.46
CA LYS A 155 27.65 10.22 16.63
C LYS A 155 27.16 8.81 16.31
N VAL A 156 27.73 7.81 16.99
CA VAL A 156 27.36 6.40 16.77
C VAL A 156 25.85 6.31 16.82
N ASN A 157 25.25 5.93 15.70
CA ASN A 157 23.80 5.85 15.60
C ASN A 157 23.32 4.85 16.64
N LEU A 158 22.78 5.33 17.76
CA LEU A 158 22.37 4.50 18.91
C LEU A 158 21.45 3.36 18.46
N LYS A 159 20.63 3.63 17.44
CA LYS A 159 19.75 2.63 16.82
C LYS A 159 20.50 1.55 16.05
N ALA A 160 21.56 1.89 15.33
CA ALA A 160 22.39 0.93 14.61
C ALA A 160 23.23 0.09 15.58
N ALA A 161 23.81 0.73 16.60
CA ALA A 161 24.53 0.03 17.66
C ALA A 161 23.63 -0.93 18.44
N TYR A 162 22.41 -0.49 18.78
CA TYR A 162 21.40 -1.34 19.42
C TYR A 162 20.96 -2.51 18.53
N LEU A 163 20.75 -2.30 17.23
CA LEU A 163 20.36 -3.37 16.30
C LEU A 163 21.44 -4.45 16.20
N ALA A 164 22.71 -4.04 16.07
CA ALA A 164 23.84 -4.96 16.03
C ALA A 164 23.96 -5.79 17.33
N PHE A 165 23.67 -5.18 18.48
CA PHE A 165 23.64 -5.86 19.77
C PHE A 165 22.43 -6.79 19.91
N GLU A 166 21.25 -6.34 19.50
CA GLU A 166 20.00 -7.12 19.52
C GLU A 166 20.16 -8.41 18.72
N GLU A 167 20.71 -8.36 17.50
CA GLU A 167 20.89 -9.56 16.68
C GLU A 167 21.81 -10.60 17.33
N ARG A 168 22.92 -10.16 17.94
CA ARG A 168 23.86 -11.05 18.66
C ARG A 168 23.24 -11.66 19.92
N GLU A 169 22.59 -10.83 20.73
CA GLU A 169 21.96 -11.28 21.97
C GLU A 169 20.73 -12.13 21.73
N LEU A 170 19.95 -11.87 20.68
CA LEU A 170 18.78 -12.69 20.35
C LEU A 170 19.16 -14.13 20.01
N VAL A 171 20.31 -14.34 19.34
CA VAL A 171 20.82 -15.70 19.07
C VAL A 171 21.18 -16.40 20.37
N ARG A 172 21.96 -15.74 21.24
CA ARG A 172 22.35 -16.27 22.54
C ARG A 172 21.16 -16.55 23.46
N LEU A 173 20.20 -15.62 23.55
CA LEU A 173 19.01 -15.76 24.42
C LEU A 173 18.08 -16.88 23.96
N LYS A 174 18.03 -17.16 22.65
CA LYS A 174 17.28 -18.29 22.09
C LYS A 174 17.89 -19.64 22.48
N GLU A 175 19.22 -19.72 22.53
CA GLU A 175 19.95 -20.93 22.94
C GLU A 175 19.84 -21.17 24.45
N GLU A 176 20.03 -20.12 25.27
CA GLU A 176 19.97 -20.24 26.74
C GLU A 176 18.56 -20.52 27.26
N LYS A 177 17.54 -19.93 26.63
CA LYS A 177 16.14 -20.03 27.10
C LYS A 177 15.20 -20.29 25.92
N PRO A 178 15.17 -21.49 25.35
CA PRO A 178 14.21 -21.82 24.30
C PRO A 178 12.78 -21.74 24.85
N GLY A 179 11.84 -21.21 24.05
CA GLY A 179 10.40 -21.19 24.38
C GLY A 179 9.82 -19.85 24.84
N LEU A 180 10.61 -18.78 24.89
CA LEU A 180 10.09 -17.42 25.11
C LEU A 180 9.53 -16.82 23.81
N LYS A 181 8.59 -15.87 23.94
CA LYS A 181 8.07 -15.13 22.78
C LYS A 181 9.11 -14.12 22.29
N LEU A 182 9.14 -13.85 20.98
CA LEU A 182 10.10 -12.90 20.38
C LEU A 182 10.08 -11.51 21.05
N SER A 183 8.91 -11.03 21.47
CA SER A 183 8.78 -9.77 22.22
C SER A 183 9.54 -9.80 23.56
N GLN A 184 9.53 -10.93 24.27
CA GLN A 184 10.20 -11.08 25.56
C GLN A 184 11.72 -11.16 25.39
N TYR A 185 12.20 -11.83 24.34
CA TYR A 185 13.63 -11.80 24.01
C TYR A 185 14.12 -10.40 23.68
N LYS A 186 13.33 -9.61 22.95
CA LYS A 186 13.64 -8.20 22.66
C LYS A 186 13.69 -7.34 23.93
N GLU A 187 12.76 -7.54 24.86
CA GLU A 187 12.79 -6.86 26.16
C GLU A 187 14.01 -7.24 27.00
N LEU A 188 14.42 -8.51 26.97
CA LEU A 188 15.64 -8.99 27.65
C LEU A 188 16.89 -8.42 27.00
N ALA A 189 16.99 -8.45 25.66
CA ALA A 189 18.08 -7.84 24.91
C ALA A 189 18.18 -6.34 25.19
N HIS A 190 17.05 -5.62 25.22
CA HIS A 190 17.04 -4.20 25.58
C HIS A 190 17.50 -3.93 27.02
N LYS A 191 17.11 -4.78 27.97
CA LYS A 191 17.59 -4.69 29.37
C LYS A 191 19.09 -4.96 29.48
N ASN A 192 19.61 -5.92 28.72
CA ASN A 192 21.04 -6.18 28.63
C ASN A 192 21.75 -4.97 28.03
N TRP A 193 21.24 -4.42 26.93
CA TRP A 193 21.79 -3.23 26.27
C TRP A 193 21.92 -2.02 27.20
N GLN A 194 20.89 -1.74 28.00
CA GLN A 194 20.94 -0.64 28.97
C GLN A 194 22.03 -0.81 30.03
N LYS A 195 22.51 -2.03 30.29
CA LYS A 195 23.58 -2.33 31.25
C LYS A 195 24.93 -2.57 30.58
N SER A 196 24.95 -2.85 29.28
CA SER A 196 26.16 -3.10 28.51
C SER A 196 27.02 -1.85 28.41
N SER A 197 28.35 -2.06 28.46
CA SER A 197 29.36 -1.03 28.18
C SER A 197 29.39 -0.63 26.70
N GLU A 198 28.83 -1.46 25.81
CA GLU A 198 28.67 -1.15 24.37
C GLU A 198 27.61 -0.08 24.10
N ASN A 199 26.75 0.24 25.08
CA ASN A 199 25.81 1.34 24.94
C ASN A 199 26.56 2.68 25.04
N PRO A 200 26.62 3.47 23.96
CA PRO A 200 27.30 4.76 23.98
C PRO A 200 26.72 5.74 24.99
N SER A 201 25.49 5.53 25.49
CA SER A 201 24.90 6.32 26.58
C SER A 201 25.47 6.00 27.97
N ASN A 202 26.13 4.85 28.14
CA ASN A 202 26.78 4.46 29.39
C ASN A 202 28.27 4.81 29.41
N GLN A 203 28.84 5.14 28.24
CA GLN A 203 30.17 5.71 28.12
C GLN A 203 30.05 7.17 28.57
N GLY A 204 30.52 7.48 29.78
CA GLY A 204 30.58 8.86 30.27
C GLY A 204 31.36 9.77 29.31
N PRO A 205 31.14 11.09 29.34
CA PRO A 205 31.91 12.02 28.50
C PRO A 205 33.42 11.79 28.73
N PRO A 206 34.24 11.91 27.67
CA PRO A 206 35.69 11.73 27.78
C PRO A 206 36.33 12.72 28.75
#